data_AF-A0A222VXS5-F1
#
_entry.id   AF-A0A222VXS5-F1
#
_cell.length_a   1.000
_cell.length_b   1.000
_cell.length_c   1.000
_cell.angle_alpha   90.00
_cell.angle_beta   90.00
_cell.angle_gamma   90.00
#
_symmetry.space_group_name_H-M   'P 1'
#
loop_
_entity.id
_entity.type
_entity.pdbx_description
1 polymer ?
#
loop_
_entity_poly.entity_id
_entity_poly.type
_entity_poly.pdbx_seq_one_letter_code
_entity_poly.pdbx_strand_id
1 'polypeptide(L)'
;MTDEPTAAVRYKEIIGSARRAADDLRAWELARAEELTAAIAAANEEVTAAAEREAATEERATRWWRMASDSVSRLSWLDVGTPPEPARSARGEWLDRYAEDVRPAYHDLTQAILKLGWRAR
;
A
#
# COMPACT_ATOMS: atom_id res chain seq x y z
N MET A 1 -13.58 -3.00 70.62
CA MET A 1 -14.63 -3.49 69.72
C MET A 1 -14.64 -2.59 68.51
N THR A 2 -14.20 -3.08 67.37
CA THR A 2 -14.29 -2.37 66.08
C THR A 2 -15.77 -2.25 65.72
N ASP A 3 -16.25 -1.01 65.61
CA ASP A 3 -17.60 -0.69 65.17
C ASP A 3 -17.72 -1.16 63.72
N GLU A 4 -18.43 -2.27 63.48
CA GLU A 4 -18.61 -2.78 62.13
C GLU A 4 -19.47 -1.79 61.34
N PRO A 5 -19.04 -1.38 60.13
CA PRO A 5 -19.83 -0.44 59.33
C PRO A 5 -21.20 -1.03 59.07
N THR A 6 -22.23 -0.25 59.36
CA THR A 6 -23.63 -0.65 59.18
C THR A 6 -23.90 -1.06 57.74
N ALA A 7 -24.86 -1.96 57.51
CA ALA A 7 -25.19 -2.48 56.17
C ALA A 7 -25.44 -1.37 55.14
N ALA A 8 -26.00 -0.23 55.56
CA ALA A 8 -26.22 0.94 54.71
C ALA A 8 -24.90 1.60 54.23
N VAL A 9 -23.87 1.64 55.07
CA VAL A 9 -22.54 2.17 54.71
C VAL A 9 -21.87 1.25 53.69
N ARG A 10 -21.87 -0.06 53.95
CA ARG A 10 -21.32 -1.06 53.00
C ARG A 10 -22.03 -1.01 51.65
N TYR A 11 -23.36 -0.89 51.64
CA TYR A 11 -24.14 -0.75 50.41
C TYR A 11 -23.74 0.51 49.63
N LYS A 12 -23.60 1.66 50.30
CA LYS A 12 -23.17 2.92 49.67
C LYS A 12 -21.78 2.80 49.04
N GLU A 13 -20.85 2.14 49.71
CA GLU A 13 -19.49 1.90 49.21
C GLU A 13 -19.49 1.00 47.97
N ILE A 14 -20.29 -0.07 47.97
CA ILE A 14 -20.44 -0.98 46.82
C ILE A 14 -21.03 -0.21 45.63
N ILE A 15 -22.12 0.53 45.84
CA ILE A 15 -22.77 1.30 44.77
C ILE A 15 -21.84 2.41 44.24
N GLY A 16 -21.10 3.08 45.13
CA GLY A 16 -20.11 4.09 44.72
C GLY A 16 -19.00 3.48 43.86
N SER A 17 -18.52 2.29 44.23
CA SER A 17 -17.50 1.56 43.48
C SER A 17 -18.02 1.06 42.13
N ALA A 18 -19.25 0.52 42.10
CA ALA A 18 -19.90 0.08 40.87
C ALA A 18 -20.14 1.25 39.91
N ARG A 19 -20.55 2.42 40.42
CA ARG A 19 -20.71 3.63 39.61
C ARG A 19 -19.38 4.08 39.00
N ARG A 20 -18.32 4.14 39.81
CA ARG A 20 -16.99 4.50 39.31
C ARG A 20 -16.50 3.54 38.23
N ALA A 21 -16.63 2.23 38.47
CA ALA A 21 -16.23 1.23 37.49
C ALA A 21 -17.02 1.36 36.16
N ALA A 22 -18.31 1.70 36.22
CA ALA A 22 -19.12 1.94 35.03
C ALA A 22 -18.70 3.22 34.29
N ASP A 23 -18.34 4.28 35.01
CA ASP A 23 -17.86 5.52 34.41
C ASP A 23 -16.45 5.33 33.79
N ASP A 24 -15.56 4.61 34.46
CA ASP A 24 -14.23 4.24 33.96
C ASP A 24 -14.33 3.37 32.71
N LEU A 25 -15.24 2.39 32.70
CA LEU A 25 -15.48 1.54 31.53
C LEU A 25 -15.95 2.36 30.33
N ARG A 26 -16.92 3.26 30.52
CA ARG A 26 -17.40 4.13 29.44
C ARG A 26 -16.30 5.03 28.89
N ALA A 27 -15.48 5.61 29.78
CA ALA A 27 -14.35 6.44 29.38
C ALA A 27 -13.34 5.63 28.56
N TRP A 28 -13.04 4.40 28.99
CA TRP A 28 -12.15 3.49 28.27
C TRP A 28 -12.72 3.08 26.90
N GLU A 29 -14.02 2.72 26.83
CA GLU A 29 -14.68 2.34 25.59
C GLU A 29 -14.66 3.48 24.57
N LEU A 30 -14.91 4.73 25.01
CA LEU A 30 -14.85 5.90 24.15
C LEU A 30 -13.43 6.13 23.62
N ALA A 31 -12.42 6.13 24.50
CA ALA A 31 -11.03 6.29 24.10
C ALA A 31 -10.58 5.18 23.13
N ARG A 32 -11.02 3.95 23.37
CA ARG A 32 -10.70 2.81 22.50
C ARG A 32 -11.39 2.93 21.14
N ALA A 33 -12.63 3.42 21.09
CA ALA A 33 -13.34 3.66 19.84
C ALA A 33 -12.65 4.75 19.00
N GLU A 34 -12.19 5.82 19.63
CA GLU A 34 -11.42 6.89 18.97
C GLU A 34 -10.09 6.36 18.41
N GLU A 35 -9.34 5.61 19.21
CA GLU A 35 -8.07 4.99 18.78
C GLU A 35 -8.27 4.05 17.59
N LEU A 36 -9.28 3.18 17.64
CA LEU A 36 -9.60 2.26 16.55
C LEU A 36 -10.04 3.02 15.29
N THR A 37 -10.82 4.08 15.44
CA THR A 37 -11.24 4.91 14.31
C THR A 37 -10.05 5.56 13.63
N ALA A 38 -9.11 6.10 14.42
CA ALA A 38 -7.87 6.68 13.89
C ALA A 38 -6.99 5.62 13.19
N ALA A 39 -6.85 4.43 13.78
CA ALA A 39 -6.09 3.34 13.19
C ALA A 39 -6.71 2.84 11.87
N ILE A 40 -8.04 2.75 11.78
CA ILE A 40 -8.74 2.38 10.55
C ILE A 40 -8.55 3.46 9.48
N ALA A 41 -8.65 4.74 9.85
CA ALA A 41 -8.43 5.84 8.91
C ALA A 41 -7.00 5.80 8.33
N ALA A 42 -5.98 5.64 9.18
CA ALA A 42 -4.59 5.52 8.75
C ALA A 42 -4.37 4.30 7.84
N ALA A 43 -4.93 3.14 8.19
CA ALA A 43 -4.84 1.95 7.35
C ALA A 43 -5.50 2.14 5.97
N ASN A 44 -6.64 2.83 5.92
CA ASN A 44 -7.32 3.13 4.65
C ASN A 44 -6.50 4.08 3.77
N GLU A 45 -5.85 5.08 4.36
CA GLU A 45 -4.93 5.98 3.66
C GLU A 45 -3.73 5.20 3.08
N GLU A 46 -3.12 4.30 3.86
CA GLU A 46 -2.02 3.45 3.39
C GLU A 46 -2.43 2.54 2.22
N VAL A 47 -3.60 1.90 2.32
CA VAL A 47 -4.14 1.05 1.24
C VAL A 47 -4.40 1.87 -0.02
N THR A 48 -4.99 3.06 0.12
CA THR A 48 -5.28 3.95 -1.01
C THR A 48 -3.98 4.39 -1.69
N ALA A 49 -2.99 4.83 -0.91
CA ALA A 49 -1.68 5.22 -1.42
C ALA A 49 -0.91 4.04 -2.07
N ALA A 50 -1.10 2.81 -1.59
CA ALA A 50 -0.54 1.63 -2.24
C ALA A 50 -1.21 1.35 -3.60
N ALA A 51 -2.54 1.43 -3.67
CA ALA A 51 -3.29 1.24 -4.91
C ALA A 51 -2.97 2.30 -5.97
N GLU A 52 -2.85 3.57 -5.57
CA GLU A 52 -2.45 4.65 -6.48
C GLU A 52 -1.04 4.43 -7.06
N ARG A 53 -0.09 3.97 -6.23
CA ARG A 53 1.27 3.63 -6.67
C ARG A 53 1.29 2.45 -7.64
N GLU A 54 0.47 1.44 -7.39
CA GLU A 54 0.31 0.30 -8.30
C GLU A 54 -0.20 0.74 -9.67
N ALA A 55 -1.31 1.49 -9.70
CA ALA A 55 -1.90 2.00 -10.94
C ALA A 55 -0.92 2.89 -11.72
N ALA A 56 -0.23 3.82 -11.04
CA ALA A 56 0.77 4.67 -11.67
C ALA A 56 1.94 3.87 -12.28
N THR A 57 2.34 2.78 -11.61
CA THR A 57 3.41 1.91 -12.10
C THR A 57 2.97 1.09 -13.30
N GLU A 58 1.76 0.53 -13.28
CA GLU A 58 1.18 -0.20 -14.40
C GLU A 58 1.08 0.68 -15.66
N GLU A 59 0.58 1.91 -15.50
CA GLU A 59 0.51 2.87 -16.60
C GLU A 59 1.90 3.21 -17.15
N ARG A 60 2.89 3.40 -16.27
CA ARG A 60 4.28 3.70 -16.67
C ARG A 60 4.88 2.51 -17.43
N ALA A 61 4.71 1.28 -16.94
CA ALA A 61 5.19 0.07 -17.60
C ALA A 61 4.54 -0.11 -18.98
N THR A 62 3.22 0.08 -19.07
CA THR A 62 2.47 0.00 -20.33
C THR A 62 2.93 1.04 -21.34
N ARG A 63 3.18 2.28 -20.90
CA ARG A 63 3.73 3.35 -21.75
C ARG A 63 5.10 2.98 -22.32
N TRP A 64 6.01 2.49 -21.48
CA TRP A 64 7.34 2.03 -21.93
C TRP A 64 7.25 0.86 -22.89
N TRP A 65 6.38 -0.11 -22.61
CA TRP A 65 6.15 -1.24 -23.52
C TRP A 65 5.68 -0.77 -24.89
N ARG A 66 4.71 0.15 -24.95
CA ARG A 66 4.22 0.70 -26.21
C ARG A 66 5.32 1.42 -26.99
N MET A 67 6.15 2.23 -26.32
CA MET A 67 7.28 2.89 -26.96
C MET A 67 8.31 1.90 -27.52
N ALA A 68 8.59 0.81 -26.77
CA ALA A 68 9.50 -0.24 -27.21
C ALA A 68 8.94 -1.00 -28.42
N SER A 69 7.66 -1.38 -28.35
CA SER A 69 6.91 -2.00 -29.44
C SER A 69 6.95 -1.13 -30.70
N ASP A 70 6.62 0.16 -30.59
CA ASP A 70 6.63 1.10 -31.71
C ASP A 70 8.03 1.25 -32.32
N SER A 71 9.09 1.22 -31.48
CA SER A 71 10.48 1.29 -31.95
C SER A 71 10.90 0.06 -32.74
N VAL A 72 10.47 -1.12 -32.29
CA VAL A 72 10.84 -2.40 -32.87
C VAL A 72 9.93 -2.81 -34.03
N SER A 73 8.70 -2.33 -34.09
CA SER A 73 7.74 -2.61 -35.19
C SER A 73 8.26 -2.23 -36.59
N ARG A 74 9.28 -1.36 -36.66
CA ARG A 74 9.98 -0.99 -37.89
C ARG A 74 10.92 -2.07 -38.40
N LEU A 75 11.21 -3.08 -37.58
CA LEU A 75 12.09 -4.21 -37.89
C LEU A 75 11.23 -5.37 -38.37
N SER A 76 11.26 -5.65 -39.68
CA SER A 76 10.44 -6.69 -40.31
C SER A 76 10.75 -8.13 -39.87
N TRP A 77 11.85 -8.33 -39.16
CA TRP A 77 12.32 -9.64 -38.70
C TRP A 77 12.03 -9.91 -37.21
N LEU A 78 11.50 -8.92 -36.47
CA LEU A 78 11.23 -9.05 -35.04
C LEU A 78 9.74 -8.96 -34.77
N ASP A 79 9.20 -10.01 -34.16
CA ASP A 79 7.79 -10.06 -33.75
C ASP A 79 7.63 -9.51 -32.34
N VAL A 80 6.76 -8.52 -32.17
CA VAL A 80 6.51 -7.94 -30.85
C VAL A 80 5.56 -8.86 -30.11
N GLY A 81 6.03 -9.42 -28.99
CA GLY A 81 5.22 -10.29 -28.14
C GLY A 81 4.03 -9.59 -27.48
N THR A 82 3.34 -10.31 -26.60
CA THR A 82 2.26 -9.76 -25.79
C THR A 82 2.78 -8.74 -24.77
N PRO A 83 1.96 -7.75 -24.37
CA PRO A 83 2.31 -6.83 -23.28
C PRO A 83 2.64 -7.60 -21.99
N PRO A 84 3.56 -7.07 -21.16
CA PRO A 84 3.99 -7.73 -19.95
C PRO A 84 2.85 -7.77 -18.93
N GLU A 85 2.60 -8.94 -18.37
CA GLU A 85 1.69 -9.10 -17.23
C GLU A 85 2.41 -8.80 -15.90
N PRO A 86 1.71 -8.28 -14.89
CA PRO A 86 2.27 -8.11 -13.56
C PRO A 86 2.78 -9.44 -12.99
N ALA A 87 4.04 -9.48 -12.58
CA ALA A 87 4.61 -10.68 -11.98
C ALA A 87 4.06 -10.88 -10.56
N ARG A 88 3.41 -12.01 -10.30
CA ARG A 88 2.85 -12.35 -8.97
C ARG A 88 3.91 -12.46 -7.85
N SER A 89 5.17 -12.63 -8.23
CA SER A 89 6.31 -12.70 -7.31
C SER A 89 6.97 -11.33 -7.06
N ALA A 90 6.53 -10.27 -7.76
CA ALA A 90 7.08 -8.94 -7.57
C ALA A 90 6.78 -8.42 -6.17
N ARG A 91 7.78 -7.80 -5.55
CA ARG A 91 7.60 -7.18 -4.24
C ARG A 91 7.15 -5.74 -4.42
N GLY A 92 5.99 -5.39 -3.87
CA GLY A 92 5.45 -4.03 -3.93
C GLY A 92 6.40 -2.98 -3.34
N GLU A 93 7.18 -3.35 -2.32
CA GLU A 93 8.22 -2.50 -1.71
C GLU A 93 9.32 -2.06 -2.69
N TRP A 94 9.50 -2.75 -3.82
CA TRP A 94 10.57 -2.47 -4.78
C TRP A 94 10.06 -1.85 -6.09
N LEU A 95 8.79 -1.41 -6.16
CA LEU A 95 8.21 -0.83 -7.38
C LEU A 95 9.05 0.33 -7.94
N ASP A 96 9.51 1.25 -7.09
CA ASP A 96 10.34 2.38 -7.53
C ASP A 96 11.67 1.91 -8.11
N ARG A 97 12.30 0.88 -7.51
CA ARG A 97 13.53 0.29 -8.04
C ARG A 97 13.29 -0.34 -9.41
N TYR A 98 12.23 -1.12 -9.54
CA TYR A 98 11.87 -1.71 -10.84
C TYR A 98 11.61 -0.63 -11.90
N ALA A 99 10.96 0.47 -11.52
CA ALA A 99 10.65 1.57 -12.42
C ALA A 99 11.90 2.35 -12.88
N GLU A 100 12.95 2.39 -12.06
CA GLU A 100 14.25 2.98 -12.43
C GLU A 100 15.04 2.08 -13.39
N ASP A 101 14.93 0.75 -13.26
CA ASP A 101 15.60 -0.21 -14.15
C ASP A 101 15.05 -0.19 -15.60
N VAL A 102 13.80 0.23 -15.79
CA VAL A 102 13.15 0.27 -17.11
C VAL A 102 13.81 1.28 -18.06
N ARG A 103 14.22 2.45 -17.56
CA ARG A 103 14.77 3.51 -18.42
C ARG A 103 16.13 3.14 -19.04
N PRO A 104 17.12 2.64 -18.27
CA PRO A 104 18.36 2.11 -18.83
C PRO A 104 18.11 0.98 -19.82
N ALA A 105 17.24 0.02 -19.50
CA ALA A 105 16.92 -1.09 -20.40
C ALA A 105 16.34 -0.62 -21.74
N TYR A 106 15.43 0.36 -21.71
CA TYR A 106 14.89 0.97 -22.93
C TYR A 106 15.95 1.73 -23.75
N HIS A 107 16.86 2.44 -23.07
CA HIS A 107 17.97 3.11 -23.74
C HIS A 107 18.88 2.11 -24.45
N ASP A 108 19.24 1.02 -23.79
CA ASP A 108 20.06 -0.05 -24.37
C ASP A 108 19.39 -0.70 -25.58
N LEU A 109 18.07 -0.95 -25.51
CA LEU A 109 17.27 -1.42 -26.65
C LEU A 109 17.37 -0.44 -27.83
N THR A 110 17.15 0.85 -27.57
CA THR A 110 17.19 1.88 -28.62
C THR A 110 18.58 1.96 -29.27
N GLN A 111 19.65 1.91 -28.48
CA GLN A 111 21.03 1.90 -28.98
C GLN A 111 21.34 0.64 -29.81
N ALA A 112 20.85 -0.53 -29.40
CA ALA A 112 21.01 -1.77 -30.15
C ALA A 112 20.31 -1.68 -31.52
N ILE A 113 19.07 -1.17 -31.55
CA ILE A 113 18.32 -0.95 -32.79
C ILE A 113 19.08 -0.01 -33.73
N LEU A 114 19.60 1.10 -33.22
CA LEU A 114 20.38 2.06 -34.03
C LEU A 114 21.66 1.44 -34.61
N LYS A 115 22.40 0.66 -33.82
CA LYS A 115 23.62 -0.04 -34.27
C LYS A 115 23.32 -1.09 -35.34
N LEU A 116 22.22 -1.84 -35.18
CA LEU A 116 21.76 -2.83 -36.17
C LEU A 116 21.27 -2.15 -37.45
N GLY A 117 20.50 -1.06 -37.34
CA GLY A 117 20.02 -0.27 -38.47
C GLY A 117 21.16 0.35 -39.29
N TRP A 118 22.27 0.72 -38.64
CA TRP A 118 23.49 1.19 -39.33
C TRP A 118 24.24 0.09 -40.09
N ARG A 119 24.12 -1.17 -39.66
CA ARG A 119 24.75 -2.32 -40.32
C ARG A 119 23.90 -2.94 -41.43
N ALA A 120 22.63 -2.57 -41.52
CA ALA A 120 21.70 -3.03 -42.55
C ALA A 120 21.68 -2.14 -43.81
N ARG A 121 22.48 -1.06 -43.86
CA ARG A 121 22.81 -0.29 -45.06
C ARG A 121 24.16 -0.72 -45.60
#